data_AF-A0A9D6PRT0-F1
#
_entry.id   AF-A0A9D6PRT0-F1
#
_cell.length_a   1.000
_cell.length_b   1.000
_cell.length_c   1.000
_cell.angle_alpha   90.00
_cell.angle_beta   90.00
_cell.angle_gamma   90.00
#
_symmetry.space_group_name_H-M   'P 1'
#
loop_
_entity.id
_entity.type
_entity.pdbx_description
1 polymer ?
#
loop_
_entity_poly.entity_id
_entity_poly.type
_entity_poly.pdbx_seq_one_letter_code
_entity_poly.pdbx_strand_id
1 'polypeptide(L)'
;MLLDTQPLGAADAAARRDEYHLRTTIEEGHRQLKCFWDLTQFPSRAFALVVNQVVFVALAYTLLQLFLRQQGRAELNRRTRPRVRDQLLPSAAVILVYCQQRFATLTPLEYTELLLTLAEPARGKILAQARRLRRELLHALPNPRPP
;
A
#
# COMPACT_ATOMS: atom_id res chain seq x y z
N MET A 1 -19.52 17.70 -12.78
CA MET A 1 -18.64 18.50 -11.90
C MET A 1 -19.18 19.92 -11.94
N LEU A 2 -19.92 20.31 -10.91
CA LEU A 2 -20.60 21.61 -10.83
C LEU A 2 -19.53 22.68 -10.58
N LEU A 3 -19.51 23.76 -11.35
CA LEU A 3 -18.66 24.92 -11.06
C LEU A 3 -19.23 25.61 -9.83
N ASP A 4 -18.57 25.43 -8.69
CA ASP A 4 -18.98 26.03 -7.41
C ASP A 4 -18.60 27.52 -7.44
N THR A 5 -19.61 28.40 -7.51
CA THR A 5 -19.42 29.87 -7.57
C THR A 5 -19.65 30.53 -6.21
N GLN A 6 -19.14 29.92 -5.15
CA GLN A 6 -19.19 30.52 -3.82
C GLN A 6 -18.34 31.80 -3.76
N PRO A 7 -18.81 32.88 -3.11
CA PRO A 7 -18.04 34.12 -2.97
C PRO A 7 -16.77 33.87 -2.15
N LEU A 8 -15.63 34.29 -2.71
CA LEU A 8 -14.29 33.96 -2.26
C LEU A 8 -13.90 34.80 -1.03
N GLY A 9 -13.69 34.16 0.13
CA GLY A 9 -13.13 34.83 1.31
C GLY A 9 -11.65 35.20 1.13
N ALA A 10 -11.22 36.35 1.67
CA ALA A 10 -9.85 36.88 1.52
C ALA A 10 -8.74 35.96 2.09
N ALA A 11 -9.07 35.09 3.05
CA ALA A 11 -8.14 34.13 3.66
C ALA A 11 -7.70 33.00 2.71
N ASP A 12 -8.43 32.76 1.62
CA ASP A 12 -8.20 31.64 0.70
C ASP A 12 -7.40 32.03 -0.56
N ALA A 13 -7.02 33.30 -0.72
CA ALA A 13 -6.38 33.79 -1.94
C ALA A 13 -4.95 33.23 -2.16
N ALA A 14 -4.26 32.85 -1.09
CA ALA A 14 -2.95 32.19 -1.19
C ALA A 14 -3.10 30.71 -1.60
N ALA A 15 -3.98 29.97 -0.90
CA ALA A 15 -4.25 28.56 -1.22
C ALA A 15 -4.75 28.34 -2.65
N ARG A 16 -5.55 29.26 -3.19
CA ARG A 16 -6.00 29.20 -4.60
C ARG A 16 -4.91 29.52 -5.62
N ARG A 17 -3.94 30.37 -5.26
CA ARG A 17 -2.76 30.59 -6.11
C ARG A 17 -1.92 29.33 -6.16
N ASP A 18 -1.72 28.67 -5.03
CA ASP A 18 -1.02 27.38 -4.96
C ASP A 18 -1.76 26.28 -5.74
N GLU A 19 -3.09 26.24 -5.68
CA GLU A 19 -3.90 25.33 -6.49
C GLU A 19 -3.78 25.64 -7.99
N TYR A 20 -3.82 26.91 -8.39
CA TYR A 20 -3.65 27.30 -9.79
C TYR A 20 -2.26 26.95 -10.34
N HIS A 21 -1.23 26.94 -9.50
CA HIS A 21 0.12 26.48 -9.88
C HIS A 21 0.16 24.98 -10.26
N LEU A 22 -0.81 24.16 -9.81
CA LEU A 22 -0.92 22.76 -10.24
C LEU A 22 -1.18 22.65 -11.75
N ARG A 23 -1.80 23.66 -12.37
CA ARG A 23 -2.06 23.68 -13.83
C ARG A 23 -0.77 23.54 -14.63
N THR A 24 0.28 24.27 -14.23
CA THR A 24 1.59 24.23 -14.89
C THR A 24 2.20 22.82 -14.85
N THR A 25 1.97 22.08 -13.76
CA THR A 25 2.46 20.70 -13.64
C THR A 25 1.71 19.74 -14.57
N ILE A 26 0.41 19.95 -14.75
CA ILE A 26 -0.42 19.16 -15.69
C ILE A 26 0.02 19.44 -17.14
N GLU A 27 0.22 20.71 -17.49
CA GLU A 27 0.67 21.12 -18.83
C GLU A 27 2.03 20.50 -19.18
N GLU A 28 2.98 20.51 -18.24
CA GLU A 28 4.28 19.87 -18.44
C GLU A 28 4.17 18.34 -18.53
N GLY A 29 3.26 17.71 -17.78
CA GLY A 29 2.96 16.28 -17.94
C GLY A 29 2.46 15.93 -19.35
N HIS A 30 1.58 16.77 -19.92
CA HIS A 30 1.14 16.60 -21.32
C HIS A 30 2.28 16.79 -22.32
N ARG A 31 3.18 17.76 -22.08
CA ARG A 31 4.38 17.95 -22.91
C ARG A 31 5.27 16.71 -22.87
N GLN A 32 5.47 16.11 -21.70
CA GLN A 32 6.29 14.91 -21.57
C GLN A 32 5.74 13.71 -22.32
N LEU A 33 4.44 13.46 -22.20
CA LEU A 33 3.79 12.37 -22.92
C LEU A 33 3.86 12.56 -24.45
N LYS A 34 3.63 13.78 -24.93
CA LYS A 34 3.62 14.07 -26.37
C LYS A 34 5.01 14.15 -26.99
N CYS A 35 5.96 14.80 -26.32
CA CYS A 35 7.25 15.18 -26.90
C CYS A 35 8.42 14.25 -26.49
N PHE A 36 8.35 13.60 -25.32
CA PHE A 36 9.47 12.79 -24.81
C PHE A 36 9.14 11.30 -24.75
N TRP A 37 7.85 10.93 -24.70
CA TRP A 37 7.38 9.55 -24.80
C TRP A 37 6.79 9.22 -26.18
N ASP A 38 6.95 10.13 -27.15
CA ASP A 38 6.62 9.95 -28.58
C ASP A 38 5.22 9.36 -28.85
N LEU A 39 4.24 9.71 -28.02
CA LEU A 39 2.86 9.25 -28.15
C LEU A 39 2.26 9.53 -29.53
N THR A 40 2.73 10.58 -30.20
CA THR A 40 2.24 11.02 -31.52
C THR A 40 2.96 10.38 -32.70
N GLN A 41 4.04 9.62 -32.50
CA GLN A 41 4.84 9.05 -33.59
C GLN A 41 4.40 7.64 -34.02
N PHE A 42 3.37 7.06 -33.39
CA PHE A 42 2.94 5.69 -33.69
C PHE A 42 2.25 5.62 -35.09
N PRO A 43 2.80 4.87 -36.07
CA PRO A 43 2.40 4.98 -37.47
C PRO A 43 1.15 4.15 -37.85
N SER A 44 0.51 3.49 -36.88
CA SER A 44 -0.63 2.60 -37.17
C SER A 44 -1.92 3.36 -37.41
N ARG A 45 -2.71 2.89 -38.38
CA ARG A 45 -4.05 3.42 -38.71
C ARG A 45 -5.20 2.65 -38.04
N ALA A 46 -4.90 1.52 -37.40
CA ALA A 46 -5.90 0.72 -36.72
C ALA A 46 -6.21 1.32 -35.34
N PHE A 47 -7.45 1.75 -35.12
CA PHE A 47 -7.87 2.41 -33.89
C PHE A 47 -7.53 1.59 -32.63
N ALA A 48 -7.78 0.28 -32.64
CA ALA A 48 -7.47 -0.60 -31.52
C ALA A 48 -5.96 -0.60 -31.17
N LEU A 49 -5.09 -0.60 -32.17
CA LEU A 49 -3.63 -0.55 -31.94
C LEU A 49 -3.22 0.82 -31.38
N VAL A 50 -3.79 1.91 -31.89
CA VAL A 50 -3.53 3.26 -31.39
C VAL A 50 -3.98 3.41 -29.94
N VAL A 51 -5.18 2.95 -29.60
CA VAL A 51 -5.71 3.01 -28.22
C VAL A 51 -4.83 2.19 -27.28
N ASN A 52 -4.50 0.95 -27.65
CA ASN A 52 -3.64 0.11 -26.81
C ASN A 52 -2.27 0.76 -26.60
N GLN A 53 -1.65 1.29 -27.65
CA GLN A 53 -0.37 2.01 -27.54
C GLN A 53 -0.48 3.19 -26.58
N VAL A 54 -1.53 4.00 -26.68
CA VAL A 54 -1.75 5.15 -25.80
C VAL A 54 -1.90 4.72 -24.34
N VAL A 55 -2.69 3.67 -24.08
CA VAL A 55 -2.92 3.14 -22.73
C VAL A 55 -1.61 2.59 -22.14
N PHE A 56 -0.85 1.81 -22.90
CA PHE A 56 0.42 1.25 -22.42
C PHE A 56 1.46 2.33 -22.14
N VAL A 57 1.58 3.34 -23.00
CA VAL A 57 2.47 4.49 -22.79
C VAL A 57 2.07 5.28 -21.54
N ALA A 58 0.78 5.59 -21.37
CA ALA A 58 0.30 6.30 -20.19
C ALA A 58 0.51 5.50 -18.90
N LEU A 59 0.28 4.19 -18.93
CA LEU A 59 0.52 3.29 -17.79
C LEU A 59 2.01 3.26 -17.42
N ALA A 60 2.89 3.05 -18.40
CA ALA A 60 4.32 2.97 -18.20
C ALA A 60 4.90 4.30 -17.69
N TYR A 61 4.45 5.43 -18.24
CA TYR A 61 4.80 6.76 -17.73
C TYR A 61 4.37 6.93 -16.27
N THR A 62 3.13 6.54 -15.93
CA THR A 62 2.62 6.64 -14.55
C THR A 62 3.43 5.78 -13.59
N LEU A 63 3.76 4.54 -13.97
CA LEU A 63 4.58 3.64 -13.16
C LEU A 63 6.00 4.19 -12.97
N LEU A 64 6.61 4.77 -14.01
CA LEU A 64 7.92 5.42 -13.92
C LEU A 64 7.85 6.64 -12.98
N GLN A 65 6.82 7.48 -13.11
CA GLN A 65 6.63 8.63 -12.22
C GLN A 65 6.42 8.19 -10.76
N LEU A 66 5.69 7.11 -10.53
CA LEU A 66 5.53 6.52 -9.19
C LEU A 66 6.86 5.99 -8.66
N PHE A 67 7.64 5.30 -9.49
CA PHE A 67 8.97 4.81 -9.12
C PHE A 67 9.93 5.95 -8.77
N LEU A 68 10.04 6.97 -9.61
CA LEU A 68 10.88 8.15 -9.37
C LEU A 68 10.42 8.92 -8.14
N ARG A 69 9.11 9.06 -7.91
CA ARG A 69 8.56 9.62 -6.67
C ARG A 69 8.93 8.78 -5.45
N GLN A 70 8.92 7.46 -5.56
CA GLN A 70 9.36 6.58 -4.49
C GLN A 70 10.86 6.69 -4.23
N GLN A 71 11.70 6.84 -5.25
CA GLN A 71 13.14 7.06 -5.11
C GLN A 71 13.48 8.43 -4.50
N GLY A 72 12.87 9.52 -4.99
CA GLY A 72 13.03 10.84 -4.38
C GLY A 72 12.49 10.90 -2.95
N ARG A 73 11.40 10.16 -2.67
CA ARG A 73 10.95 9.92 -1.29
C ARG A 73 11.88 9.02 -0.51
N ALA A 74 12.66 8.12 -1.10
CA ALA A 74 13.64 7.29 -0.38
C ALA A 74 14.82 8.13 0.13
N GLU A 75 15.22 9.13 -0.64
CA GLU A 75 16.25 10.11 -0.28
C GLU A 75 15.79 11.04 0.86
N LEU A 76 14.53 11.49 0.83
CA LEU A 76 13.88 12.22 1.91
C LEU A 76 13.55 11.34 3.13
N ASN A 77 13.10 10.10 2.91
CA ASN A 77 12.78 9.12 3.95
C ASN A 77 14.02 8.70 4.74
N ARG A 78 15.24 8.76 4.21
CA ARG A 78 16.45 8.56 5.03
C ARG A 78 16.51 9.53 6.22
N ARG A 79 15.99 10.74 6.06
CA ARG A 79 15.93 11.77 7.14
C ARG A 79 14.66 11.67 8.00
N THR A 80 13.59 11.03 7.53
CA THR A 80 12.28 10.95 8.22
C THR A 80 11.93 9.53 8.72
N ARG A 81 12.84 8.56 8.53
CA ARG A 81 12.58 7.11 8.58
C ARG A 81 12.01 6.54 9.89
N PRO A 82 12.32 7.02 11.10
CA PRO A 82 11.80 6.39 12.31
C PRO A 82 10.27 6.50 12.38
N ARG A 83 9.75 7.72 12.22
CA ARG A 83 8.34 8.06 12.51
C ARG A 83 7.34 7.51 11.49
N VAL A 84 7.71 7.48 10.21
CA VAL A 84 6.84 6.93 9.14
C VAL A 84 6.86 5.40 9.14
N ARG A 85 7.99 4.79 9.52
CA ARG A 85 8.07 3.33 9.69
C ARG A 85 7.21 2.88 10.88
N ASP A 86 7.15 3.66 11.96
CA ASP A 86 6.24 3.39 13.08
C ASP A 86 4.76 3.53 12.70
N GLN A 87 4.42 4.40 11.74
CA GLN A 87 3.05 4.58 11.24
C GLN A 87 2.63 3.55 10.17
N LEU A 88 3.60 2.97 9.44
CA LEU A 88 3.37 1.99 8.38
C LEU A 88 3.63 0.54 8.80
N LEU A 89 4.27 0.33 9.95
CA LEU A 89 4.29 -0.99 10.57
C LEU A 89 2.85 -1.33 10.95
N PRO A 90 2.31 -2.49 10.51
CA PRO A 90 1.13 -3.01 11.14
C PRO A 90 1.51 -3.33 12.58
N SER A 91 1.14 -2.46 13.52
CA SER A 91 1.13 -2.79 14.94
C SER A 91 -0.07 -3.70 15.28
N ALA A 92 -0.77 -4.23 14.28
CA ALA A 92 -1.71 -5.31 14.45
C ALA A 92 -0.96 -6.62 14.21
N ALA A 93 -0.49 -7.26 15.28
CA ALA A 93 -0.19 -8.68 15.23
C ALA A 93 -1.52 -9.40 14.95
N VAL A 94 -1.59 -10.16 13.86
CA VAL A 94 -2.83 -10.83 13.44
C VAL A 94 -2.60 -12.34 13.42
N ILE A 95 -3.53 -13.06 14.02
CA ILE A 95 -3.57 -14.52 14.08
C ILE A 95 -4.63 -14.99 13.10
N LEU A 96 -4.22 -15.85 12.16
CA LEU A 96 -5.10 -16.48 11.19
C LEU A 96 -5.47 -17.88 11.67
N VAL A 97 -6.77 -18.14 11.83
CA VAL A 97 -7.30 -19.45 12.20
C VAL A 97 -8.01 -20.04 10.99
N TYR A 98 -7.61 -21.23 10.58
CA TYR A 98 -8.20 -21.94 9.44
C TYR A 98 -8.90 -23.21 9.92
N CYS A 99 -10.14 -23.42 9.48
CA CYS A 99 -10.89 -24.64 9.75
C CYS A 99 -11.72 -25.04 8.52
N GLN A 100 -11.40 -26.21 7.95
CA GLN A 100 -12.06 -26.77 6.76
C GLN A 100 -12.01 -25.85 5.53
N GLN A 101 -13.08 -25.09 5.23
CA GLN A 101 -13.14 -24.11 4.14
C GLN A 101 -13.44 -22.68 4.65
N ARG A 102 -13.22 -22.44 5.94
CA ARG A 102 -13.47 -21.15 6.58
C ARG A 102 -12.19 -20.66 7.24
N PHE A 103 -11.99 -19.35 7.20
CA PHE A 103 -10.90 -18.70 7.91
C PHE A 103 -11.42 -17.54 8.74
N ALA A 104 -10.72 -17.26 9.84
CA ALA A 104 -10.95 -16.11 10.68
C ALA A 104 -9.62 -15.38 10.93
N THR A 105 -9.72 -14.07 11.01
CA THR A 105 -8.61 -13.16 11.26
C THR A 105 -8.84 -12.50 12.61
N LEU A 106 -7.93 -12.71 13.56
CA LEU A 106 -8.07 -12.29 14.95
C LEU A 106 -6.87 -11.46 15.38
N THR A 107 -7.08 -10.42 16.17
CA THR A 107 -6.02 -9.79 16.95
C THR A 107 -5.55 -10.72 18.08
N PRO A 108 -4.39 -10.48 18.73
CA PRO A 108 -3.88 -11.38 19.75
C PRO A 108 -4.76 -11.37 21.00
N LEU A 109 -5.42 -10.24 21.27
CA LEU A 109 -6.37 -10.11 22.37
C LEU A 109 -7.65 -10.90 22.09
N GLU A 110 -8.25 -10.78 20.91
CA GLU A 110 -9.44 -11.56 20.52
C GLU A 110 -9.14 -13.07 20.52
N TYR A 111 -7.95 -13.46 20.07
CA TYR A 111 -7.53 -14.86 20.13
C TYR A 111 -7.35 -15.33 21.59
N THR A 112 -6.79 -14.50 22.45
CA THR A 112 -6.63 -14.83 23.87
C THR A 112 -7.98 -14.96 24.57
N GLU A 113 -8.91 -14.04 24.33
CA GLU A 113 -10.27 -14.09 24.85
C GLU A 113 -11.01 -15.35 24.37
N LEU A 114 -10.87 -15.71 23.09
CA LEU A 114 -11.41 -16.94 22.54
C LEU A 114 -10.85 -18.17 23.27
N LEU A 115 -9.54 -18.22 23.52
CA LEU A 115 -8.93 -19.34 24.25
C LEU A 115 -9.44 -19.45 25.70
N LEU A 116 -9.68 -18.32 26.37
CA LEU A 116 -10.17 -18.28 27.75
C LEU A 116 -11.65 -18.68 27.85
N THR A 117 -12.46 -18.40 26.82
CA THR A 117 -13.90 -18.71 26.79
C THR A 117 -14.24 -20.13 26.33
N LEU A 118 -13.29 -20.88 25.77
CA LEU A 118 -13.48 -22.28 25.35
C LEU A 118 -13.80 -23.24 26.51
N ALA A 119 -14.55 -24.31 26.23
CA ALA A 119 -14.79 -25.37 27.22
C ALA A 119 -13.49 -26.09 27.66
N GLU A 120 -13.44 -26.55 28.92
CA GLU A 120 -12.26 -27.25 29.48
C GLU A 120 -11.66 -28.37 28.61
N PRO A 121 -12.44 -29.32 28.06
CA PRO A 121 -11.86 -30.38 27.24
C PRO A 121 -11.22 -29.85 25.94
N ALA A 122 -11.69 -28.71 25.41
CA ALA A 122 -11.10 -28.07 24.24
C ALA A 122 -9.80 -27.34 24.60
N ARG A 123 -9.77 -26.62 25.74
CA ARG A 123 -8.55 -25.98 26.26
C ARG A 123 -7.42 -26.99 26.48
N GLY A 124 -7.73 -28.13 27.09
CA GLY A 124 -6.75 -29.20 27.32
C GLY A 124 -6.11 -29.72 26.02
N LYS A 125 -6.92 -29.94 24.97
CA LYS A 125 -6.44 -30.39 23.66
C LYS A 125 -5.54 -29.35 22.99
N ILE A 126 -5.96 -28.08 22.98
CA ILE A 126 -5.17 -26.99 22.39
C ILE A 126 -3.84 -26.84 23.14
N LEU A 127 -3.84 -26.90 24.47
CA LEU A 127 -2.62 -26.81 25.27
C LEU A 127 -1.65 -27.96 24.98
N ALA A 128 -2.15 -29.20 24.84
CA ALA A 128 -1.33 -30.34 24.48
C ALA A 128 -0.70 -30.18 23.08
N GLN A 129 -1.49 -29.71 22.11
CA GLN A 129 -1.01 -29.46 20.75
C GLN A 129 0.02 -28.31 20.69
N ALA A 130 -0.23 -27.21 21.39
CA ALA A 130 0.71 -26.09 21.49
C ALA A 130 2.05 -26.52 22.10
N ARG A 131 2.03 -27.34 23.16
CA ARG A 131 3.24 -27.91 23.78
C ARG A 131 3.98 -28.87 22.85
N ARG A 132 3.28 -29.62 22.01
CA ARG A 132 3.89 -30.49 20.99
C ARG A 132 4.57 -29.66 19.91
N LEU A 133 3.85 -28.71 19.30
CA LEU A 133 4.38 -27.84 18.25
C LEU A 133 5.57 -27.01 18.72
N ARG A 134 5.53 -26.49 19.96
CA ARG A 134 6.65 -25.78 20.56
C ARG A 134 7.90 -26.65 20.63
N ARG A 135 7.78 -27.92 21.00
CA ARG A 135 8.91 -28.86 21.02
C ARG A 135 9.44 -29.13 19.61
N GLU A 136 8.55 -29.41 18.65
CA GLU A 136 8.94 -29.66 17.26
C GLU A 136 9.68 -28.45 16.63
N LEU A 137 9.18 -27.23 16.85
CA LEU A 137 9.84 -26.01 16.36
C LEU A 137 11.21 -25.76 17.02
N LEU A 138 11.33 -26.04 18.32
CA LEU A 138 12.61 -25.94 19.03
C LEU A 138 13.62 -26.98 18.52
N HIS A 139 13.16 -28.18 18.15
CA HIS A 139 14.02 -29.22 17.56
C HIS A 139 14.39 -28.94 16.10
N ALA A 140 13.57 -28.20 15.35
CA ALA A 140 13.81 -27.86 13.94
C ALA A 140 14.78 -26.69 13.72
N LEU A 141 15.13 -25.94 14.78
CA LEU A 141 16.04 -24.80 14.71
C LEU A 141 17.42 -25.21 15.28
N PRO A 142 18.44 -25.48 14.44
CA PRO A 142 19.74 -25.98 14.91
C PRO A 142 20.55 -24.97 15.73
N ASN A 143 20.18 -23.68 15.72
CA ASN A 143 20.75 -22.63 16.56
C ASN A 143 19.74 -21.47 16.72
N PRO A 144 18.81 -21.53 17.70
CA PRO A 144 17.93 -20.41 17.97
C PRO A 144 18.77 -19.25 18.53
N ARG A 145 18.74 -18.10 17.85
CA ARG A 145 19.37 -16.88 18.36
C ARG A 145 18.62 -16.45 19.64
N PRO A 146 19.32 -16.10 20.73
CA PRO A 146 18.68 -15.67 21.97
C PRO A 146 17.86 -14.38 21.77
N PRO A 147 16.85 -14.13 22.64
CA PRO A 147 15.97 -12.97 22.56
C PRO A 147 16.73 -11.64 22.69
#